data_AF-A0A7C8HE68-F1
#
_entry.id   AF-A0A7C8HE68-F1
#
_cell.length_a   1.000
_cell.length_b   1.000
_cell.length_c   1.000
_cell.angle_alpha   90.00
_cell.angle_beta   90.00
_cell.angle_gamma   90.00
#
_symmetry.space_group_name_H-M   'P 1'
#
loop_
_entity.id
_entity.type
_entity.pdbx_description
1 polymer ?
#
loop_
_entity_poly.entity_id
_entity_poly.type
_entity_poly.pdbx_seq_one_letter_code
_entity_poly.pdbx_strand_id
1 'polypeptide(L)'
;MYVLDTNAFYYAAGISTCTYNVEKLRKLIRENDTFISTTSLYEFLIRFRDDITTIHKGGKYLWKNKIKLASNVFNPLPDNFTGDLMNITQNELNELCHKILANKIDIESRLITILFDMCLLSGYYFSAMSSGKEPSSFCFEVLEKVSRMFTEINLEVLVNIFTEAYKTVDCENFIRDSFYNLLSFELEKGIPFIERAKSISDDMDILNIDEWIPSDDYLKDTKMLFKKMKQRTSTAFLQRLAVTYWKNNNDPELKKHIQRIRDIFDKKVKFTALQDYYYDTLINIMTSGGALWKNDLLDAIILCNVQDEHIMITYDNGVIARMEKRKKEFSLDY
;
A
#
# COMPACT_ATOMS: atom_id res chain seq x y z
N MET A 1 -16.44 -0.86 22.35
CA MET A 1 -15.27 -1.77 22.51
C MET A 1 -14.02 -1.05 22.01
N TYR A 2 -12.85 -1.27 22.60
CA TYR A 2 -11.62 -0.60 22.15
C TYR A 2 -10.73 -1.50 21.31
N VAL A 3 -10.15 -0.93 20.25
CA VAL A 3 -9.18 -1.59 19.39
C VAL A 3 -7.80 -1.06 19.75
N LEU A 4 -6.85 -1.93 20.07
CA LEU A 4 -5.46 -1.50 20.26
C LEU A 4 -4.73 -1.66 18.93
N ASP A 5 -4.08 -0.59 18.47
CA ASP A 5 -3.07 -0.72 17.43
C ASP A 5 -1.84 -1.50 17.96
N THR A 6 -0.93 -1.84 17.05
CA THR A 6 0.26 -2.64 17.39
C THR A 6 1.14 -1.95 18.43
N ASN A 7 1.30 -0.63 18.33
CA ASN A 7 2.14 0.15 19.24
C ASN A 7 1.52 0.30 20.64
N ALA A 8 0.21 0.55 20.74
CA ALA A 8 -0.53 0.60 21.99
C ALA A 8 -0.43 -0.75 22.72
N PHE A 9 -0.56 -1.86 22.01
CA PHE A 9 -0.30 -3.18 22.58
C PHE A 9 1.13 -3.29 23.13
N TYR A 10 2.15 -2.90 22.34
CA TYR A 10 3.55 -2.96 22.80
C TYR A 10 3.81 -2.11 24.04
N TYR A 11 3.28 -0.89 24.10
CA TYR A 11 3.44 -0.01 25.26
C TYR A 11 2.72 -0.58 26.48
N ALA A 12 1.48 -1.05 26.31
CA ALA A 12 0.69 -1.62 27.38
C ALA A 12 1.36 -2.86 28.01
N ALA A 13 1.88 -3.75 27.17
CA ALA A 13 2.61 -4.95 27.56
C ALA A 13 4.04 -4.68 28.06
N GLY A 14 4.55 -3.45 27.89
CA GLY A 14 5.92 -3.07 28.24
C GLY A 14 6.98 -3.70 27.33
N ILE A 15 6.61 -4.05 26.10
CA ILE A 15 7.52 -4.54 25.05
C ILE A 15 8.31 -3.36 24.46
N SER A 16 7.68 -2.21 24.34
CA SER A 16 8.29 -0.96 23.86
C SER A 16 8.08 0.18 24.86
N THR A 17 8.89 1.23 24.75
CA THR A 17 8.81 2.44 25.57
C THR A 17 8.15 3.58 24.79
N CYS A 18 7.47 4.47 25.49
CA CYS A 18 6.91 5.70 24.93
C CYS A 18 6.91 6.83 25.95
N THR A 19 6.70 8.06 25.47
CA THR A 19 6.59 9.26 26.32
C THR A 19 5.20 9.44 26.91
N TYR A 20 4.22 8.65 26.46
CA TYR A 20 2.83 8.73 26.92
C TYR A 20 2.61 8.04 28.27
N ASN A 21 1.53 8.40 28.96
CA ASN A 21 1.16 7.80 30.23
C ASN A 21 0.63 6.35 30.04
N VAL A 22 1.54 5.38 30.13
CA VAL A 22 1.25 3.95 29.98
C VAL A 22 0.27 3.43 31.05
N GLU A 23 0.27 4.00 32.27
CA GLU A 23 -0.67 3.58 33.31
C GLU A 23 -2.11 3.96 32.98
N LYS A 24 -2.33 5.10 32.32
CA LYS A 24 -3.65 5.48 31.81
C LYS A 24 -4.14 4.48 30.75
N LEU A 25 -3.26 4.08 29.82
CA LEU A 25 -3.57 3.06 28.82
C LEU A 25 -3.92 1.71 29.47
N ARG A 26 -3.10 1.25 30.40
CA ARG A 26 -3.33 -0.01 31.13
C ARG A 26 -4.63 0.02 31.93
N LYS A 27 -4.96 1.14 32.56
CA LYS A 27 -6.24 1.32 33.26
C LYS A 27 -7.41 1.18 32.29
N LEU A 28 -7.36 1.85 31.14
CA LEU A 28 -8.40 1.78 30.12
C LEU A 28 -8.60 0.33 29.63
N ILE A 29 -7.51 -0.40 29.36
CA ILE A 29 -7.57 -1.81 28.95
C ILE A 29 -8.22 -2.69 30.03
N ARG A 30 -7.91 -2.47 31.31
CA ARG A 30 -8.48 -3.28 32.42
C ARG A 30 -9.96 -3.01 32.64
N GLU A 31 -10.42 -1.79 32.35
CA GLU A 31 -11.79 -1.34 32.63
C GLU A 31 -12.76 -1.57 31.47
N ASN A 32 -12.27 -1.99 30.30
CA ASN A 32 -13.08 -2.08 29.09
C ASN A 32 -12.80 -3.35 28.29
N ASP A 33 -13.78 -3.76 27.49
CA ASP A 33 -13.58 -4.78 26.47
C ASP A 33 -12.63 -4.27 25.39
N THR A 34 -11.52 -4.98 25.20
CA THR A 34 -10.47 -4.65 24.25
C THR A 34 -10.11 -5.81 23.34
N PHE A 35 -9.67 -5.49 22.12
CA PHE A 35 -9.13 -6.48 21.19
C PHE A 35 -7.94 -5.95 20.40
N ILE A 36 -7.14 -6.87 19.86
CA ILE A 36 -6.18 -6.60 18.79
C ILE A 36 -6.60 -7.33 17.53
N SER A 37 -6.24 -6.80 16.37
CA SER A 37 -6.41 -7.51 15.10
C SER A 37 -5.38 -8.63 14.95
N THR A 38 -5.68 -9.63 14.11
CA THR A 38 -4.67 -10.61 13.69
C THR A 38 -3.49 -9.96 12.97
N THR A 39 -3.70 -8.84 12.26
CA THR A 39 -2.61 -8.07 11.65
C THR A 39 -1.61 -7.55 12.69
N SER A 40 -2.10 -6.98 13.79
CA SER A 40 -1.26 -6.54 14.91
C SER A 40 -0.57 -7.71 15.61
N LEU A 41 -1.28 -8.83 15.78
CA LEU A 41 -0.69 -10.06 16.32
C LEU A 41 0.43 -10.59 15.40
N TYR A 42 0.24 -10.58 14.09
CA TYR A 42 1.23 -11.13 13.16
C TYR A 42 2.47 -10.25 13.06
N GLU A 43 2.30 -8.92 13.12
CA GLU A 43 3.43 -7.99 13.26
C GLU A 43 4.23 -8.30 14.53
N PHE A 44 3.56 -8.58 15.65
CA PHE A 44 4.21 -8.99 16.90
C PHE A 44 4.99 -10.30 16.76
N LEU A 45 4.35 -11.35 16.25
CA LEU A 45 4.96 -12.68 16.13
C LEU A 45 6.16 -12.66 15.16
N ILE A 46 6.03 -12.02 14.00
CA ILE A 46 7.12 -11.95 13.01
C ILE A 46 8.29 -11.11 13.51
N ARG A 47 8.01 -9.97 14.18
CA ARG A 47 9.05 -9.06 14.68
C ARG A 47 9.90 -9.70 15.77
N PHE A 48 9.28 -10.51 16.64
CA PHE A 48 9.95 -11.15 17.78
C PHE A 48 10.06 -12.67 17.61
N ARG A 49 10.07 -13.16 16.37
CA ARG A 49 10.12 -14.60 16.05
C ARG A 49 11.33 -15.33 16.67
N ASP A 50 12.43 -14.61 16.86
CA ASP A 50 13.68 -15.13 17.44
C ASP A 50 13.84 -14.76 18.94
N ASP A 51 12.82 -14.17 19.56
CA ASP A 51 12.81 -13.76 20.98
C ASP A 51 11.56 -14.29 21.69
N ILE A 52 11.63 -15.56 22.09
CA ILE A 52 10.56 -16.25 22.82
C ILE A 52 10.15 -15.55 24.12
N THR A 53 11.08 -14.85 24.78
CA THR A 53 10.82 -14.18 26.06
C THR A 53 9.86 -13.01 25.85
N THR A 54 10.08 -12.25 24.79
CA THR A 54 9.17 -11.16 24.40
C THR A 54 7.82 -11.70 23.96
N ILE A 55 7.79 -12.83 23.23
CA ILE A 55 6.55 -13.53 22.85
C ILE A 55 5.73 -13.94 24.08
N HIS A 56 6.35 -14.61 25.05
CA HIS A 56 5.69 -15.00 26.31
C HIS A 56 5.18 -13.81 27.10
N LYS A 57 5.96 -12.71 27.13
CA LYS A 57 5.55 -11.47 27.80
C LYS A 57 4.28 -10.88 27.17
N GLY A 58 4.23 -10.79 25.84
CA GLY A 58 3.04 -10.34 25.11
C GLY A 58 1.85 -11.26 25.30
N GLY A 59 2.05 -12.58 25.15
CA GLY A 59 1.02 -13.61 25.35
C GLY A 59 0.41 -13.55 26.76
N LYS A 60 1.25 -13.46 27.78
CA LYS A 60 0.81 -13.31 29.18
C LYS A 60 -0.01 -12.03 29.39
N TYR A 61 0.36 -10.94 28.72
CA TYR A 61 -0.38 -9.68 28.81
C TYR A 61 -1.77 -9.78 28.17
N LEU A 62 -1.87 -10.38 26.96
CA LEU A 62 -3.15 -10.63 26.28
C LEU A 62 -4.07 -11.49 27.15
N TRP A 63 -3.55 -12.61 27.67
CA TRP A 63 -4.31 -13.53 28.51
C TRP A 63 -4.79 -12.89 29.81
N LYS A 64 -3.88 -12.25 30.57
CA LYS A 64 -4.20 -11.65 31.87
C LYS A 64 -5.29 -10.57 31.78
N ASN A 65 -5.28 -9.79 30.70
CA ASN A 65 -6.23 -8.69 30.51
C ASN A 65 -7.43 -9.09 29.63
N LYS A 66 -7.58 -10.37 29.27
CA LYS A 66 -8.67 -10.90 28.45
C LYS A 66 -8.84 -10.14 27.12
N ILE A 67 -7.72 -9.73 26.51
CA ILE A 67 -7.72 -9.01 25.24
C ILE A 67 -8.12 -10.00 24.15
N LYS A 68 -9.21 -9.71 23.44
CA LYS A 68 -9.74 -10.57 22.37
C LYS A 68 -8.88 -10.46 21.11
N LEU A 69 -8.96 -11.46 20.24
CA LEU A 69 -8.37 -11.43 18.91
C LEU A 69 -9.47 -11.29 17.87
N ALA A 70 -9.38 -10.25 17.03
CA ALA A 70 -10.26 -10.07 15.89
C ALA A 70 -9.54 -10.52 14.62
N SER A 71 -9.94 -11.68 14.11
CA SER A 71 -9.46 -12.18 12.82
C SER A 71 -10.05 -11.35 11.68
N ASN A 72 -9.20 -10.85 10.77
CA ASN A 72 -9.67 -10.32 9.48
C ASN A 72 -9.56 -11.37 8.37
N VAL A 73 -10.25 -11.10 7.27
CA VAL A 73 -10.25 -11.94 6.05
C VAL A 73 -8.86 -12.01 5.39
N PHE A 74 -8.02 -11.01 5.64
CA PHE A 74 -6.70 -10.86 5.03
C PHE A 74 -5.62 -11.66 5.76
N ASN A 75 -5.74 -11.78 7.07
CA ASN A 75 -4.82 -12.44 7.97
C ASN A 75 -5.62 -13.38 8.87
N PRO A 76 -6.24 -14.44 8.31
CA PRO A 76 -6.99 -15.40 9.10
C PRO A 76 -6.05 -16.14 10.05
N LEU A 77 -6.51 -16.41 11.27
CA LEU A 77 -5.80 -17.30 12.20
C LEU A 77 -5.60 -18.68 11.54
N PRO A 78 -4.41 -19.31 11.66
CA PRO A 78 -4.22 -20.67 11.19
C PRO A 78 -5.16 -21.63 11.93
N ASP A 79 -5.66 -22.66 11.25
CA ASP A 79 -6.61 -23.63 11.81
C ASP A 79 -6.09 -24.31 13.09
N ASN A 80 -4.78 -24.45 13.22
CA ASN A 80 -4.11 -25.05 14.38
C ASN A 80 -3.70 -24.04 15.46
N PHE A 81 -4.17 -22.79 15.41
CA PHE A 81 -3.82 -21.77 16.38
C PHE A 81 -4.54 -21.99 17.72
N THR A 82 -3.78 -22.32 18.76
CA THR A 82 -4.30 -22.60 20.10
C THR A 82 -4.53 -21.35 20.95
N GLY A 83 -3.93 -20.21 20.57
CA GLY A 83 -3.95 -18.98 21.36
C GLY A 83 -3.00 -18.97 22.55
N ASP A 84 -2.32 -20.09 22.88
CA ASP A 84 -1.42 -20.18 24.03
C ASP A 84 -0.01 -19.63 23.72
N LEU A 85 0.06 -18.32 23.47
CA LEU A 85 1.32 -17.62 23.23
C LEU A 85 2.22 -17.51 24.48
N MET A 86 1.67 -17.73 25.67
CA MET A 86 2.45 -17.63 26.91
C MET A 86 3.28 -18.87 27.20
N ASN A 87 2.88 -20.04 26.66
CA ASN A 87 3.59 -21.30 26.82
C ASN A 87 4.14 -21.87 25.50
N ILE A 88 3.94 -21.18 24.37
CA ILE A 88 4.46 -21.61 23.07
C ILE A 88 5.97 -21.87 23.13
N THR A 89 6.44 -22.97 22.55
CA THR A 89 7.86 -23.27 22.41
C THR A 89 8.46 -22.54 21.21
N GLN A 90 9.79 -22.43 21.15
CA GLN A 90 10.47 -21.82 20.00
C GLN A 90 10.17 -22.56 18.68
N ASN A 91 10.05 -23.90 18.72
CA ASN A 91 9.74 -24.69 17.53
C ASN A 91 8.31 -24.42 17.03
N GLU A 92 7.31 -24.42 17.93
CA GLU A 92 5.93 -24.08 17.59
C GLU A 92 5.82 -22.64 17.08
N LEU A 93 6.56 -21.70 17.68
CA LEU A 93 6.63 -20.32 17.21
C LEU A 93 7.20 -20.24 15.79
N ASN A 94 8.28 -20.98 15.50
CA ASN A 94 8.88 -21.00 14.16
C ASN A 94 7.90 -21.53 13.11
N GLU A 95 7.19 -22.63 13.41
CA GLU A 95 6.17 -23.18 12.53
C GLU A 95 5.00 -22.22 12.31
N LEU A 96 4.53 -21.57 13.38
CA LEU A 96 3.47 -20.58 13.32
C LEU A 96 3.88 -19.36 12.49
N CYS A 97 5.07 -18.81 12.76
CA CYS A 97 5.64 -17.68 12.03
C CYS A 97 5.84 -18.01 10.55
N HIS A 98 6.25 -19.23 10.20
CA HIS A 98 6.41 -19.63 8.81
C HIS A 98 5.07 -19.57 8.04
N LYS A 99 4.00 -20.13 8.62
CA LYS A 99 2.64 -20.08 8.02
C LYS A 99 2.12 -18.65 7.91
N ILE A 100 2.25 -17.88 8.99
CA ILE A 100 1.81 -16.48 9.05
C ILE A 100 2.54 -15.62 8.02
N LEU A 101 3.86 -15.78 7.92
CA LEU A 101 4.70 -14.97 7.04
C LEU A 101 4.37 -15.21 5.58
N ALA A 102 4.14 -16.46 5.18
CA ALA A 102 3.72 -16.80 3.82
C ALA A 102 2.41 -16.08 3.43
N ASN A 103 1.40 -16.12 4.31
CA ASN A 103 0.13 -15.41 4.07
C ASN A 103 0.33 -13.89 4.03
N LYS A 104 1.11 -13.32 4.96
CA LYS A 104 1.37 -11.87 4.99
C LYS A 104 2.04 -11.39 3.72
N ILE A 105 3.04 -12.12 3.22
CA ILE A 105 3.73 -11.78 1.98
C ILE A 105 2.74 -11.76 0.81
N ASP A 106 1.92 -12.81 0.63
CA ASP A 106 0.95 -12.84 -0.48
C ASP A 106 -0.04 -11.67 -0.41
N ILE A 107 -0.63 -11.44 0.77
CA ILE A 107 -1.67 -10.43 0.97
C ILE A 107 -1.13 -9.02 0.82
N GLU A 108 -0.02 -8.69 1.48
CA GLU A 108 0.57 -7.35 1.38
C GLU A 108 1.08 -7.08 -0.04
N SER A 109 1.64 -8.08 -0.71
CA SER A 109 2.07 -7.95 -2.10
C SER A 109 0.88 -7.64 -3.00
N ARG A 110 -0.22 -8.41 -2.91
CA ARG A 110 -1.45 -8.15 -3.70
C ARG A 110 -2.02 -6.76 -3.44
N LEU A 111 -2.06 -6.33 -2.18
CA LEU A 111 -2.58 -5.03 -1.82
C LEU A 111 -1.68 -3.89 -2.33
N ILE A 112 -0.35 -4.06 -2.27
CA ILE A 112 0.59 -3.08 -2.83
C ILE A 112 0.57 -3.09 -4.36
N THR A 113 0.39 -4.23 -5.02
CA THR A 113 0.24 -4.31 -6.49
C THR A 113 -0.93 -3.45 -6.96
N ILE A 114 -2.04 -3.41 -6.23
CA ILE A 114 -3.16 -2.52 -6.57
C ILE A 114 -2.73 -1.05 -6.59
N LEU A 115 -2.06 -0.58 -5.54
CA LEU A 115 -1.56 0.79 -5.48
C LEU A 115 -0.50 1.06 -6.56
N PHE A 116 0.35 0.06 -6.82
CA PHE A 116 1.34 0.12 -7.88
C PHE A 116 0.69 0.34 -9.24
N ASP A 117 -0.32 -0.46 -9.58
CA ASP A 117 -1.08 -0.35 -10.82
C ASP A 117 -1.78 1.01 -10.93
N MET A 118 -2.33 1.53 -9.83
CA MET A 118 -2.92 2.88 -9.80
C MET A 118 -1.89 3.95 -10.14
N CYS A 119 -0.67 3.86 -9.56
CA CYS A 119 0.42 4.79 -9.84
C CYS A 119 0.90 4.68 -11.29
N LEU A 120 1.07 3.46 -11.78
CA LEU A 120 1.56 3.17 -13.12
C LEU A 120 0.57 3.67 -14.19
N LEU A 121 -0.70 3.29 -14.06
CA LEU A 121 -1.79 3.73 -14.93
C LEU A 121 -1.90 5.25 -14.96
N SER A 122 -1.73 5.89 -13.80
CA SER A 122 -1.74 7.35 -13.70
C SER A 122 -0.58 7.99 -14.44
N GLY A 123 0.64 7.46 -14.30
CA GLY A 123 1.81 7.97 -15.02
C GLY A 123 1.65 7.86 -16.53
N TYR A 124 1.13 6.73 -17.00
CA TYR A 124 0.77 6.51 -18.40
C TYR A 124 -0.29 7.48 -18.89
N TYR A 125 -1.37 7.65 -18.14
CA TYR A 125 -2.45 8.57 -18.48
C TYR A 125 -1.98 10.02 -18.54
N PHE A 126 -1.16 10.47 -17.58
CA PHE A 126 -0.60 11.81 -17.59
C PHE A 126 0.33 12.05 -18.78
N SER A 127 1.07 11.03 -19.22
CA SER A 127 1.87 11.12 -20.45
C SER A 127 0.98 11.28 -21.69
N ALA A 128 -0.06 10.44 -21.80
CA ALA A 128 -1.02 10.48 -22.91
C ALA A 128 -1.70 11.86 -23.03
N MET A 129 -2.16 12.40 -21.90
CA MET A 129 -2.89 13.68 -21.81
C MET A 129 -1.98 14.90 -21.63
N SER A 130 -0.66 14.75 -21.76
CA SER A 130 0.30 15.82 -21.48
C SER A 130 0.17 17.03 -22.39
N SER A 131 -0.48 16.93 -23.55
CA SER A 131 -0.71 18.06 -24.47
C SER A 131 -1.98 18.87 -24.17
N GLY A 132 -2.82 18.40 -23.23
CA GLY A 132 -4.16 18.96 -22.98
C GLY A 132 -5.19 18.63 -24.06
N LYS A 133 -4.81 17.87 -25.10
CA LYS A 133 -5.71 17.37 -26.15
C LYS A 133 -6.02 15.90 -25.89
N GLU A 134 -7.27 15.51 -26.11
CA GLU A 134 -7.67 14.11 -26.04
C GLU A 134 -6.93 13.31 -27.13
N PRO A 135 -6.22 12.23 -26.77
CA PRO A 135 -5.51 11.41 -27.74
C PRO A 135 -6.50 10.49 -28.49
N SER A 136 -6.02 9.88 -29.57
CA SER A 136 -6.78 8.92 -30.37
C SER A 136 -7.26 7.72 -29.55
N SER A 137 -8.30 7.05 -30.02
CA SER A 137 -8.81 5.82 -29.39
C SER A 137 -7.73 4.73 -29.33
N PHE A 138 -6.90 4.66 -30.37
CA PHE A 138 -5.74 3.78 -30.43
C PHE A 138 -4.74 4.01 -29.27
N CYS A 139 -4.49 5.28 -28.91
CA CYS A 139 -3.59 5.59 -27.79
C CYS A 139 -4.12 5.03 -26.45
N PHE A 140 -5.43 5.08 -26.23
CA PHE A 140 -6.05 4.47 -25.05
C PHE A 140 -5.96 2.94 -25.08
N GLU A 141 -6.12 2.31 -26.25
CA GLU A 141 -5.95 0.86 -26.40
C GLU A 141 -4.51 0.42 -26.06
N VAL A 142 -3.50 1.17 -26.53
CA VAL A 142 -2.09 0.91 -26.19
C VAL A 142 -1.86 1.07 -24.69
N LEU A 143 -2.38 2.13 -24.07
CA LEU A 143 -2.26 2.36 -22.63
C LEU A 143 -2.87 1.20 -21.82
N GLU A 144 -4.05 0.73 -22.21
CA GLU A 144 -4.71 -0.42 -21.59
C GLU A 144 -3.85 -1.69 -21.71
N LYS A 145 -3.36 -1.99 -22.92
CA LYS A 145 -2.51 -3.17 -23.17
C LYS A 145 -1.20 -3.11 -22.38
N VAL A 146 -0.49 -1.99 -22.41
CA VAL A 146 0.77 -1.79 -21.67
C VAL A 146 0.55 -1.90 -20.17
N SER A 147 -0.55 -1.34 -19.65
CA SER A 147 -0.87 -1.43 -18.21
C SER A 147 -1.13 -2.86 -17.74
N ARG A 148 -1.72 -3.71 -18.59
CA ARG A 148 -2.03 -5.11 -18.26
C ARG A 148 -0.88 -6.07 -18.47
N MET A 149 0.00 -5.79 -19.43
CA MET A 149 1.09 -6.69 -19.81
C MET A 149 2.02 -7.04 -18.64
N PHE A 150 2.14 -6.14 -17.67
CA PHE A 150 3.06 -6.31 -16.54
C PHE A 150 2.38 -6.63 -15.21
N THR A 151 1.04 -6.69 -15.13
CA THR A 151 0.34 -6.83 -13.83
C THR A 151 0.73 -8.11 -13.08
N GLU A 152 0.76 -9.26 -13.75
CA GLU A 152 1.11 -10.54 -13.12
C GLU A 152 2.59 -10.57 -12.71
N ILE A 153 3.47 -10.09 -13.58
CA ILE A 153 4.92 -9.99 -13.32
C ILE A 153 5.19 -9.05 -12.13
N ASN A 154 4.49 -7.92 -12.06
CA ASN A 154 4.63 -6.96 -10.96
C ASN A 154 4.23 -7.58 -9.62
N LEU A 155 3.20 -8.43 -9.59
CA LEU A 155 2.84 -9.17 -8.39
C LEU A 155 3.95 -10.15 -7.98
N GLU A 156 4.49 -10.94 -8.91
CA GLU A 156 5.59 -11.86 -8.62
C GLU A 156 6.84 -11.13 -8.10
N VAL A 157 7.19 -10.00 -8.71
CA VAL A 157 8.30 -9.17 -8.26
C VAL A 157 8.03 -8.60 -6.86
N LEU A 158 6.82 -8.12 -6.58
CA LEU A 158 6.45 -7.62 -5.25
C LEU A 158 6.49 -8.73 -4.19
N VAL A 159 6.01 -9.95 -4.51
CA VAL A 159 6.14 -11.11 -3.62
C VAL A 159 7.60 -11.38 -3.26
N ASN A 160 8.51 -11.31 -4.23
CA ASN A 160 9.95 -11.45 -3.98
C ASN A 160 10.50 -10.29 -3.14
N ILE A 161 10.09 -9.05 -3.42
CA ILE A 161 10.48 -7.87 -2.62
C ILE A 161 10.06 -8.04 -1.16
N PHE A 162 8.81 -8.42 -0.88
CA PHE A 162 8.33 -8.64 0.48
C PHE A 162 9.06 -9.80 1.15
N THR A 163 9.30 -10.90 0.42
CA THR A 163 10.06 -12.05 0.92
C THR A 163 11.46 -11.66 1.39
N GLU A 164 12.17 -10.82 0.63
CA GLU A 164 13.48 -10.32 1.02
C GLU A 164 13.38 -9.27 2.15
N ALA A 165 12.41 -8.36 2.07
CA ALA A 165 12.22 -7.30 3.06
C ALA A 165 12.05 -7.85 4.49
N TYR A 166 11.29 -8.95 4.68
CA TYR A 166 11.08 -9.56 5.99
C TYR A 166 12.32 -10.22 6.61
N LYS A 167 13.39 -10.41 5.81
CA LYS A 167 14.70 -10.87 6.28
C LYS A 167 15.58 -9.71 6.74
N THR A 168 15.25 -8.47 6.36
CA THR A 168 16.02 -7.28 6.71
C THR A 168 15.61 -6.69 8.06
N VAL A 169 16.50 -5.87 8.64
CA VAL A 169 16.19 -5.08 9.85
C VAL A 169 15.22 -3.94 9.54
N ASP A 170 15.26 -3.41 8.31
CA ASP A 170 14.50 -2.24 7.87
C ASP A 170 13.58 -2.59 6.70
N CYS A 171 12.62 -3.47 7.00
CA CYS A 171 11.65 -3.99 6.04
C CYS A 171 10.88 -2.87 5.32
N GLU A 172 10.51 -1.80 6.04
CA GLU A 172 9.71 -0.71 5.50
C GLU A 172 10.46 0.11 4.45
N ASN A 173 11.70 0.54 4.74
CA ASN A 173 12.50 1.27 3.76
C ASN A 173 12.88 0.39 2.57
N PHE A 174 13.15 -0.90 2.79
CA PHE A 174 13.43 -1.85 1.70
C PHE A 174 12.27 -1.95 0.72
N ILE A 175 11.04 -2.13 1.22
CA ILE A 175 9.83 -2.21 0.38
C ILE A 175 9.62 -0.91 -0.37
N ARG A 176 9.72 0.23 0.33
CA ARG A 176 9.53 1.56 -0.26
C ARG A 176 10.50 1.80 -1.42
N ASP A 177 11.79 1.55 -1.20
CA ASP A 177 12.82 1.83 -2.20
C ASP A 177 12.70 0.85 -3.38
N SER A 178 12.37 -0.42 -3.12
CA SER A 178 12.12 -1.42 -4.17
C SER A 178 10.87 -1.11 -5.00
N PHE A 179 9.79 -0.66 -4.35
CA PHE A 179 8.58 -0.17 -5.03
C PHE A 179 8.93 0.99 -5.96
N TYR A 180 9.74 1.95 -5.53
CA TYR A 180 10.14 3.07 -6.38
C TYR A 180 10.99 2.65 -7.57
N ASN A 181 11.90 1.71 -7.36
CA ASN A 181 12.74 1.19 -8.43
C ASN A 181 11.91 0.45 -9.48
N LEU A 182 10.96 -0.38 -9.04
CA LEU A 182 10.04 -1.08 -9.93
C LEU A 182 9.15 -0.08 -10.70
N LEU A 183 8.59 0.93 -10.00
CA LEU A 183 7.74 1.94 -10.65
C LEU A 183 8.54 2.76 -11.66
N SER A 184 9.79 3.09 -11.35
CA SER A 184 10.69 3.77 -12.28
C SER A 184 10.95 2.91 -13.52
N PHE A 185 11.21 1.62 -13.33
CA PHE A 185 11.49 0.69 -14.42
C PHE A 185 10.29 0.58 -15.36
N GLU A 186 9.09 0.37 -14.81
CA GLU A 186 7.86 0.23 -15.59
C GLU A 186 7.51 1.53 -16.34
N LEU A 187 7.57 2.69 -15.67
CA LEU A 187 7.31 3.98 -16.31
C LEU A 187 8.30 4.27 -17.44
N GLU A 188 9.58 3.95 -17.25
CA GLU A 188 10.61 4.10 -18.28
C GLU A 188 10.30 3.29 -19.54
N LYS A 189 9.76 2.07 -19.39
CA LYS A 189 9.46 1.19 -20.52
C LYS A 189 8.12 1.53 -21.17
N GLY A 190 7.09 1.86 -20.40
CA GLY A 190 5.75 2.08 -20.95
C GLY A 190 5.52 3.46 -21.55
N ILE A 191 6.12 4.53 -21.01
CA ILE A 191 5.92 5.90 -21.51
C ILE A 191 6.32 6.05 -23.00
N PRO A 192 7.45 5.52 -23.49
CA PRO A 192 7.80 5.60 -24.90
C PRO A 192 6.74 5.03 -25.84
N PHE A 193 6.10 3.91 -25.48
CA PHE A 193 5.00 3.32 -26.27
C PHE A 193 3.81 4.28 -26.34
N ILE A 194 3.45 4.90 -25.21
CA ILE A 194 2.32 5.83 -25.13
C ILE A 194 2.61 7.11 -25.92
N GLU A 195 3.82 7.65 -25.81
CA GLU A 195 4.19 8.85 -26.56
C GLU A 195 4.15 8.64 -28.07
N ARG A 196 4.58 7.46 -28.53
CA ARG A 196 4.47 7.06 -29.94
C ARG A 196 3.01 6.89 -30.35
N ALA A 197 2.18 6.25 -29.53
CA ALA A 197 0.76 6.04 -29.82
C ALA A 197 0.00 7.37 -30.04
N LYS A 198 0.38 8.45 -29.34
CA LYS A 198 -0.23 9.78 -29.52
C LYS A 198 -0.07 10.35 -30.93
N SER A 199 0.97 9.96 -31.65
CA SER A 199 1.21 10.42 -33.03
C SER A 199 0.40 9.67 -34.07
N ILE A 200 -0.34 8.63 -33.66
CA ILE A 200 -1.18 7.83 -34.56
C ILE A 200 -2.62 8.32 -34.50
N SER A 201 -3.14 8.76 -35.65
CA SER A 201 -4.57 9.00 -35.85
C SER A 201 -5.31 7.68 -36.01
N ASP A 202 -6.58 7.65 -35.63
CA ASP A 202 -7.43 6.45 -35.75
C ASP A 202 -7.58 5.97 -37.22
N ASP A 203 -7.29 6.84 -38.20
CA ASP A 203 -7.35 6.54 -39.64
C ASP A 203 -6.03 5.99 -40.23
N MET A 204 -4.98 5.80 -39.43
CA MET A 204 -3.70 5.25 -39.94
C MET A 204 -3.64 3.72 -39.79
N ASP A 205 -3.43 3.03 -40.91
CA ASP A 205 -3.17 1.59 -40.93
C ASP A 205 -1.77 1.27 -40.38
N ILE A 206 -1.70 0.57 -39.26
CA ILE A 206 -0.44 0.03 -38.72
C ILE A 206 -0.19 -1.33 -39.35
N LEU A 207 0.54 -1.34 -40.47
CA LEU A 207 0.83 -2.55 -41.23
C LEU A 207 1.91 -3.43 -40.56
N ASN A 208 2.81 -2.84 -39.76
CA ASN A 208 3.88 -3.56 -39.06
C ASN A 208 4.26 -2.88 -37.73
N ILE A 209 4.38 -3.67 -36.65
CA ILE A 209 4.72 -3.18 -35.31
C ILE A 209 6.18 -2.69 -35.23
N ASP A 210 7.09 -3.28 -36.01
CA ASP A 210 8.50 -2.89 -36.09
C ASP A 210 8.71 -1.56 -36.85
N GLU A 211 7.76 -1.19 -37.70
CA GLU A 211 7.73 0.13 -38.37
C GLU A 211 7.15 1.22 -37.46
N TRP A 212 6.30 0.84 -36.50
CA TRP A 212 5.68 1.77 -35.56
C TRP A 212 6.68 2.28 -34.51
N ILE A 213 7.48 1.38 -33.94
CA ILE A 213 8.50 1.72 -32.95
C ILE A 213 9.79 0.98 -33.32
N PRO A 214 10.67 1.61 -34.12
CA PRO A 214 12.00 1.07 -34.37
C PRO A 214 12.74 0.87 -33.05
N SER A 215 13.32 -0.33 -32.87
CA SER A 215 14.02 -0.72 -31.63
C SER A 215 15.06 0.29 -31.16
N ASP A 216 15.79 0.91 -32.09
CA ASP A 216 16.84 1.90 -31.76
C ASP A 216 16.26 3.20 -31.18
N ASP A 217 15.14 3.67 -31.72
CA ASP A 217 14.46 4.86 -31.23
C ASP A 217 13.85 4.60 -29.84
N TYR A 218 13.18 3.46 -29.68
CA TYR A 218 12.64 3.05 -28.39
C TYR A 218 13.73 2.98 -27.33
N LEU A 219 14.86 2.34 -27.66
CA LEU A 219 15.99 2.22 -26.75
C LEU A 219 16.57 3.60 -26.38
N LYS A 220 16.60 4.54 -27.33
CA LYS A 220 17.04 5.92 -27.10
C LYS A 220 16.10 6.66 -26.16
N ASP A 221 14.78 6.60 -26.40
CA ASP A 221 13.76 7.26 -25.58
C ASP A 221 13.73 6.70 -24.15
N THR A 222 13.80 5.37 -24.05
CA THR A 222 13.97 4.62 -22.80
C THR A 222 15.20 5.10 -22.02
N LYS A 223 16.37 5.16 -22.65
CA LYS A 223 17.62 5.64 -22.01
C LYS A 223 17.52 7.10 -21.56
N MET A 224 16.79 7.94 -22.31
CA MET A 224 16.58 9.34 -21.92
C MET A 224 15.69 9.43 -20.67
N LEU A 225 14.60 8.67 -20.61
CA LEU A 225 13.71 8.61 -19.44
C LEU A 225 14.43 8.03 -18.23
N PHE A 226 15.19 6.95 -18.39
CA PHE A 226 16.03 6.38 -17.34
C PHE A 226 16.93 7.44 -16.68
N LYS A 227 17.61 8.26 -17.50
CA LYS A 227 18.47 9.34 -16.99
C LYS A 227 17.68 10.40 -16.23
N LYS A 228 16.48 10.76 -16.69
CA LYS A 228 15.59 11.71 -16.01
C LYS A 228 15.07 11.16 -14.68
N MET A 229 14.76 9.87 -14.63
CA MET A 229 14.27 9.20 -13.43
C MET A 229 15.39 8.95 -12.42
N LYS A 230 16.60 8.57 -12.83
CA LYS A 230 17.77 8.41 -11.94
C LYS A 230 18.12 9.65 -11.10
N GLN A 231 17.70 10.83 -11.54
CA GLN A 231 17.94 12.09 -10.83
C GLN A 231 16.90 12.34 -9.70
N ARG A 232 15.86 11.52 -9.57
CA ARG A 232 14.71 11.73 -8.66
C ARG A 232 14.10 10.39 -8.19
N THR A 233 13.19 10.43 -7.23
CA THR A 233 12.33 9.26 -6.96
C THR A 233 11.27 9.13 -8.05
N SER A 234 10.77 7.91 -8.29
CA SER A 234 9.68 7.69 -9.26
C SER A 234 8.39 8.39 -8.84
N THR A 235 8.11 8.56 -7.54
CA THR A 235 6.99 9.38 -7.06
C THR A 235 7.16 10.86 -7.35
N ALA A 236 8.37 11.42 -7.22
CA ALA A 236 8.65 12.80 -7.62
C ALA A 236 8.59 13.00 -9.14
N PHE A 237 8.94 11.97 -9.91
CA PHE A 237 8.72 11.99 -11.36
C PHE A 237 7.22 11.95 -11.70
N LEU A 238 6.46 11.07 -11.06
CA LEU A 238 5.01 10.96 -11.23
C LEU A 238 4.28 12.25 -10.84
N GLN A 239 4.67 12.88 -9.73
CA GLN A 239 4.18 14.20 -9.32
C GLN A 239 4.38 15.24 -10.43
N ARG A 240 5.52 15.24 -11.13
CA ARG A 240 5.77 16.20 -12.23
C ARG A 240 4.91 15.92 -13.45
N LEU A 241 4.65 14.66 -13.77
CA LEU A 241 3.70 14.30 -14.81
C LEU A 241 2.29 14.81 -14.43
N ALA A 242 1.88 14.60 -13.19
CA ALA A 242 0.62 15.11 -12.66
C ALA A 242 0.54 16.64 -12.72
N VAL A 243 1.62 17.35 -12.36
CA VAL A 243 1.75 18.81 -12.47
C VAL A 243 1.63 19.30 -13.91
N THR A 244 2.19 18.55 -14.85
CA THR A 244 2.11 18.89 -16.28
C THR A 244 0.69 18.69 -16.78
N TYR A 245 0.07 17.56 -16.44
CA TYR A 245 -1.32 17.28 -16.73
C TYR A 245 -2.26 18.34 -16.16
N TRP A 246 -2.12 18.71 -14.88
CA TRP A 246 -2.99 19.72 -14.27
C TRP A 246 -2.93 21.05 -15.01
N LYS A 247 -1.74 21.43 -15.50
CA LYS A 247 -1.47 22.76 -16.09
C LYS A 247 -2.13 22.86 -17.44
N ASN A 248 -2.05 21.78 -18.19
CA ASN A 248 -2.55 21.72 -19.56
C ASN A 248 -4.05 21.39 -19.62
N ASN A 249 -4.65 20.95 -18.51
CA ASN A 249 -6.08 20.59 -18.42
C ASN A 249 -6.88 21.46 -17.43
N ASN A 250 -6.28 22.49 -16.82
CA ASN A 250 -6.90 23.37 -15.82
C ASN A 250 -7.55 22.62 -14.61
N ASP A 251 -6.95 21.51 -14.18
CA ASP A 251 -7.44 20.70 -13.05
C ASP A 251 -6.34 20.57 -11.96
N PRO A 252 -6.13 21.61 -11.13
CA PRO A 252 -5.04 21.65 -10.14
C PRO A 252 -5.12 20.54 -9.09
N GLU A 253 -6.30 19.95 -8.91
CA GLU A 253 -6.55 18.90 -7.92
C GLU A 253 -6.76 17.52 -8.58
N LEU A 254 -6.59 17.39 -9.91
CA LEU A 254 -6.71 16.13 -10.66
C LEU A 254 -8.05 15.41 -10.43
N LYS A 255 -9.12 16.15 -10.09
CA LYS A 255 -10.38 15.59 -9.57
C LYS A 255 -10.96 14.54 -10.48
N LYS A 256 -11.00 14.84 -11.78
CA LYS A 256 -11.60 13.94 -12.78
C LYS A 256 -10.81 12.65 -12.92
N HIS A 257 -9.47 12.73 -12.87
CA HIS A 257 -8.61 11.56 -12.94
C HIS A 257 -8.73 10.70 -11.68
N ILE A 258 -8.64 11.31 -10.50
CA ILE A 258 -8.75 10.62 -9.21
C ILE A 258 -10.11 9.91 -9.10
N GLN A 259 -11.21 10.57 -9.48
CA GLN A 259 -12.53 9.95 -9.44
C GLN A 259 -12.62 8.74 -10.38
N ARG A 260 -12.05 8.82 -11.60
CA ARG A 260 -12.04 7.70 -12.55
C ARG A 260 -11.21 6.52 -12.05
N ILE A 261 -10.02 6.79 -11.52
CA ILE A 261 -9.19 5.76 -10.88
C ILE A 261 -9.97 5.14 -9.72
N ARG A 262 -10.66 5.96 -8.94
CA ARG A 262 -11.50 5.48 -7.85
C ARG A 262 -12.58 4.51 -8.32
N ASP A 263 -13.37 4.90 -9.30
CA ASP A 263 -14.46 4.07 -9.83
C ASP A 263 -13.96 2.73 -10.42
N ILE A 264 -12.72 2.69 -10.93
CA ILE A 264 -12.09 1.47 -11.46
C ILE A 264 -11.65 0.54 -10.33
N PHE A 265 -10.96 1.08 -9.32
CA PHE A 265 -10.29 0.27 -8.29
C PHE A 265 -11.20 -0.04 -7.09
N ASP A 266 -12.21 0.77 -6.79
CA ASP A 266 -13.24 0.45 -5.79
C ASP A 266 -13.98 -0.85 -6.12
N LYS A 267 -14.12 -1.20 -7.40
CA LYS A 267 -14.70 -2.48 -7.83
C LYS A 267 -13.83 -3.69 -7.42
N LYS A 268 -12.52 -3.48 -7.28
CA LYS A 268 -11.56 -4.51 -6.86
C LYS A 268 -11.39 -4.53 -5.33
N VAL A 269 -11.53 -3.38 -4.68
CA VAL A 269 -11.29 -3.20 -3.24
C VAL A 269 -12.62 -3.00 -2.53
N LYS A 270 -13.14 -4.03 -1.86
CA LYS A 270 -14.48 -3.99 -1.24
C LYS A 270 -14.53 -3.33 0.14
N PHE A 271 -13.39 -2.98 0.72
CA PHE A 271 -13.30 -2.43 2.09
C PHE A 271 -12.98 -0.94 2.05
N THR A 272 -13.84 -0.11 2.63
CA THR A 272 -13.71 1.35 2.65
C THR A 272 -12.37 1.81 3.23
N ALA A 273 -11.88 1.18 4.31
CA ALA A 273 -10.59 1.54 4.89
C ALA A 273 -9.41 1.34 3.92
N LEU A 274 -9.43 0.29 3.09
CA LEU A 274 -8.42 0.07 2.05
C LEU A 274 -8.60 1.03 0.88
N GLN A 275 -9.84 1.27 0.44
CA GLN A 275 -10.16 2.27 -0.58
C GLN A 275 -9.58 3.64 -0.18
N ASP A 276 -9.86 4.09 1.04
CA ASP A 276 -9.37 5.35 1.58
C ASP A 276 -7.84 5.40 1.64
N TYR A 277 -7.19 4.33 2.09
CA TYR A 277 -5.74 4.20 2.06
C TYR A 277 -5.17 4.39 0.64
N TYR A 278 -5.74 3.72 -0.35
CA TYR A 278 -5.30 3.85 -1.74
C TYR A 278 -5.46 5.28 -2.25
N TYR A 279 -6.59 5.93 -1.98
CA TYR A 279 -6.84 7.30 -2.45
C TYR A 279 -5.96 8.32 -1.76
N ASP A 280 -5.85 8.26 -0.43
CA ASP A 280 -5.01 9.20 0.31
C ASP A 280 -3.54 9.04 -0.10
N THR A 281 -3.07 7.80 -0.28
CA THR A 281 -1.69 7.54 -0.73
C THR A 281 -1.46 8.01 -2.17
N LEU A 282 -2.40 7.73 -3.08
CA LEU A 282 -2.31 8.16 -4.47
C LEU A 282 -2.30 9.68 -4.60
N ILE A 283 -3.21 10.37 -3.90
CA ILE A 283 -3.28 11.83 -3.87
C ILE A 283 -1.94 12.38 -3.36
N ASN A 284 -1.45 11.86 -2.24
CA ASN A 284 -0.18 12.30 -1.67
C ASN A 284 0.99 12.13 -2.67
N ILE A 285 1.08 11.00 -3.35
CA ILE A 285 2.08 10.77 -4.39
C ILE A 285 1.94 11.80 -5.53
N MET A 286 0.71 12.03 -6.03
CA MET A 286 0.46 12.89 -7.18
C MET A 286 0.67 14.38 -6.88
N THR A 287 0.30 14.85 -5.69
CA THR A 287 0.33 16.28 -5.36
C THR A 287 1.64 16.68 -4.67
N SER A 288 2.21 15.80 -3.84
CA SER A 288 3.39 16.13 -3.02
C SER A 288 4.63 15.30 -3.35
N GLY A 289 4.52 14.27 -4.20
CA GLY A 289 5.60 13.30 -4.41
C GLY A 289 5.81 12.42 -3.18
N GLY A 290 4.76 12.26 -2.36
CA GLY A 290 4.78 11.53 -1.10
C GLY A 290 5.27 10.09 -1.20
N ALA A 291 5.60 9.53 -0.05
CA ALA A 291 6.18 8.20 0.03
C ALA A 291 5.13 7.10 0.29
N LEU A 292 5.44 5.89 -0.18
CA LEU A 292 4.76 4.67 0.24
C LEU A 292 5.30 4.25 1.61
N TRP A 293 4.40 3.91 2.54
CA TRP A 293 4.73 3.34 3.83
C TRP A 293 3.97 2.04 4.04
N LYS A 294 4.69 0.98 4.43
CA LYS A 294 4.06 -0.32 4.73
C LYS A 294 3.14 -0.20 5.94
N ASN A 295 3.51 0.60 6.93
CA ASN A 295 2.70 0.73 8.14
C ASN A 295 1.33 1.36 7.86
N ASP A 296 1.26 2.32 6.93
CA ASP A 296 -0.02 2.91 6.50
C ASP A 296 -0.98 1.85 5.91
N LEU A 297 -0.46 0.86 5.17
CA LEU A 297 -1.24 -0.28 4.68
C LEU A 297 -1.73 -1.14 5.84
N LEU A 298 -0.86 -1.44 6.80
CA LEU A 298 -1.23 -2.26 7.95
C LEU A 298 -2.33 -1.61 8.77
N ASP A 299 -2.26 -0.31 8.98
CA ASP A 299 -3.31 0.43 9.68
C ASP A 299 -4.64 0.35 8.93
N ALA A 300 -4.62 0.43 7.59
CA ALA A 300 -5.82 0.23 6.78
C ALA A 300 -6.40 -1.18 6.93
N ILE A 301 -5.56 -2.21 7.00
CA ILE A 301 -5.99 -3.60 7.23
C ILE A 301 -6.56 -3.77 8.65
N ILE A 302 -5.98 -3.10 9.66
CA ILE A 302 -6.51 -3.08 11.04
C ILE A 302 -7.89 -2.41 11.05
N LEU A 303 -8.03 -1.27 10.36
CA LEU A 303 -9.28 -0.53 10.26
C LEU A 303 -10.40 -1.34 9.57
N CYS A 304 -10.08 -2.33 8.74
CA CYS A 304 -11.08 -3.25 8.19
C CYS A 304 -11.79 -4.11 9.26
N ASN A 305 -11.26 -4.20 10.49
CA ASN A 305 -11.90 -4.86 11.64
C ASN A 305 -12.67 -3.91 12.55
N VAL A 306 -12.62 -2.61 12.28
CA VAL A 306 -13.27 -1.59 13.11
C VAL A 306 -14.72 -1.43 12.65
N GLN A 307 -15.64 -1.45 13.60
CA GLN A 307 -17.07 -1.19 13.39
C GLN A 307 -17.40 0.19 13.96
N ASP A 308 -18.54 0.77 13.61
CA ASP A 308 -18.89 2.16 13.95
C ASP A 308 -18.85 2.47 15.46
N GLU A 309 -19.15 1.49 16.33
CA GLU A 309 -19.11 1.63 17.79
C GLU A 309 -17.73 1.35 18.41
N HIS A 310 -16.74 0.96 17.60
CA HIS A 310 -15.39 0.68 18.07
C HIS A 310 -14.56 1.96 18.18
N ILE A 311 -13.75 2.06 19.23
CA ILE A 311 -12.81 3.18 19.43
C ILE A 311 -11.38 2.66 19.30
N MET A 312 -10.68 3.12 18.26
CA MET A 312 -9.26 2.79 18.07
C MET A 312 -8.40 3.61 19.02
N ILE A 313 -7.51 2.94 19.72
CA ILE A 313 -6.44 3.53 20.52
C ILE A 313 -5.17 3.42 19.70
N THR A 314 -4.71 4.57 19.21
CA THR A 314 -3.48 4.68 18.44
C THR A 314 -2.63 5.84 18.94
N TYR A 315 -1.33 5.70 18.75
CA TYR A 315 -0.35 6.76 18.99
C TYR A 315 0.27 7.27 17.68
N ASP A 316 -0.29 6.86 16.54
CA ASP A 316 0.10 7.31 15.22
C ASP A 316 -0.67 8.58 14.83
N ASN A 317 0.05 9.69 14.71
CA ASN A 317 -0.52 10.98 14.34
C ASN A 317 -1.07 11.01 12.91
N GLY A 318 -0.52 10.19 12.01
CA GLY A 318 -1.01 10.03 10.64
C GLY A 318 -2.38 9.36 10.60
N VAL A 319 -2.55 8.28 11.37
CA VAL A 319 -3.86 7.62 11.53
C VAL A 319 -4.88 8.59 12.12
N ILE A 320 -4.52 9.34 13.17
CA ILE A 320 -5.41 10.33 13.80
C ILE A 320 -5.86 11.38 12.79
N ALA A 321 -4.91 12.00 12.07
CA ALA A 321 -5.22 13.02 11.08
C ALA A 321 -6.13 12.50 9.96
N ARG A 322 -5.91 11.25 9.51
CA ARG A 322 -6.76 10.59 8.51
C ARG A 322 -8.17 10.40 9.05
N MET A 323 -8.34 9.87 10.25
CA MET A 323 -9.65 9.68 10.88
C MET A 323 -10.41 11.00 11.07
N GLU A 324 -9.73 12.06 11.49
CA GLU A 324 -10.33 13.39 11.65
C GLU A 324 -10.76 14.02 10.32
N LYS A 325 -9.93 13.90 9.28
CA LYS A 325 -10.27 14.34 7.92
C LYS A 325 -11.54 13.64 7.43
N ARG A 326 -11.63 12.33 7.59
CA ARG A 326 -12.80 11.54 7.16
C ARG A 326 -14.06 11.87 7.93
N LYS A 327 -13.97 12.06 9.26
CA LYS A 327 -15.12 12.55 10.04
C LYS A 327 -15.71 13.84 9.47
N LYS A 328 -14.85 14.77 9.02
CA LYS A 328 -15.30 16.03 8.40
C LYS A 328 -15.97 15.79 7.04
N GLU A 329 -15.38 14.93 6.20
CA GLU A 329 -15.93 14.59 4.88
C GLU A 329 -17.32 13.94 4.98
N PHE A 330 -17.52 13.00 5.91
CA PHE A 330 -18.80 12.31 6.10
C PHE A 330 -19.81 13.07 6.98
N SER A 331 -19.36 14.05 7.78
CA SER A 331 -20.26 14.91 8.56
C SER A 331 -20.99 15.97 7.73
N LEU A 332 -20.62 16.14 6.45
CA LEU A 332 -21.26 17.07 5.52
C LEU A 332 -22.43 16.45 4.75
N ASP A 333 -22.71 15.16 4.94
CA ASP A 333 -23.77 14.41 4.28
C ASP A 333 -25.02 14.17 5.19
N TYR A 334 -25.19 14.93 6.27
CA TYR A 334 -26.38 14.90 7.14
C TYR A 334 -27.01 16.27 7.41
#